data_AF-D3SMK4-F1
#
_entry.id   AF-D3SMK4-F1
#
_cell.length_a   1.000
_cell.length_b   1.000
_cell.length_c   1.000
_cell.angle_alpha   90.00
_cell.angle_beta   90.00
_cell.angle_gamma   90.00
#
_symmetry.space_group_name_H-M   'P 1'
#
loop_
_entity.id
_entity.type
_entity.pdbx_description
1 polymer ?
#
loop_
_entity_poly.entity_id
_entity_poly.type
_entity_poly.pdbx_seq_one_letter_code
_entity_poly.pdbx_strand_id
1 'polypeptide(L)' 'MGKIKHYLWQFFSFLLAAYGFYLLFLLLWDTFLRINRTMALPLSLGITLSLVLATLVYYLKKGKLPL' A
#
# COMPACT_ATOMS: atom_id res chain seq x y z
N MET A 1 -30.96 -0.95 -1.80
CA MET A 1 -29.85 -1.64 -2.51
C MET A 1 -28.62 -0.77 -2.84
N GLY A 2 -28.57 0.55 -2.57
CA GLY A 2 -27.43 1.41 -2.96
C GLY A 2 -26.17 1.35 -2.07
N LYS A 3 -26.30 1.06 -0.77
CA LYS A 3 -25.16 1.11 0.18
C LYS A 3 -24.15 -0.04 0.00
N ILE A 4 -24.62 -1.22 -0.40
CA ILE A 4 -23.79 -2.42 -0.59
C ILE A 4 -22.80 -2.23 -1.75
N LYS A 5 -23.26 -1.66 -2.87
CA LYS A 5 -22.41 -1.38 -4.03
C LYS A 5 -21.31 -0.38 -3.70
N HIS A 6 -21.61 0.62 -2.86
CA HIS A 6 -20.64 1.61 -2.43
C HIS A 6 -19.56 0.99 -1.52
N TYR A 7 -19.95 0.09 -0.63
CA TYR A 7 -19.03 -0.64 0.25
C TYR A 7 -18.12 -1.60 -0.52
N LEU A 8 -18.68 -2.35 -1.48
CA LEU A 8 -17.92 -3.20 -2.40
C LEU A 8 -16.90 -2.40 -3.22
N TRP A 9 -17.30 -1.24 -3.75
CA TRP A 9 -16.40 -0.39 -4.52
C TRP A 9 -15.26 0.17 -3.67
N GLN A 10 -15.54 0.50 -2.41
CA GLN A 10 -14.56 0.98 -1.46
C GLN A 10 -13.58 -0.13 -1.05
N PHE A 11 -14.06 -1.35 -0.82
CA PHE A 11 -13.23 -2.52 -0.58
C PHE A 11 -12.32 -2.83 -1.78
N PHE A 12 -12.86 -2.82 -2.99
CA PHE A 12 -12.08 -3.07 -4.20
C PHE A 12 -11.01 -2.01 -4.43
N SER A 13 -11.33 -0.73 -4.16
CA SER A 13 -10.38 0.37 -4.24
C SER A 13 -9.25 0.22 -3.21
N PHE A 14 -9.58 -0.22 -2.00
CA PHE A 14 -8.60 -0.47 -0.94
C PHE A 14 -7.70 -1.67 -1.30
N LEU A 15 -8.29 -2.75 -1.81
CA LEU A 15 -7.57 -3.93 -2.26
C LEU A 15 -6.63 -3.61 -3.43
N LEU A 16 -7.07 -2.78 -4.37
CA LEU A 16 -6.25 -2.32 -5.48
C LEU A 16 -5.08 -1.44 -5.00
N ALA A 17 -5.31 -0.57 -4.01
CA ALA A 17 -4.25 0.21 -3.40
C ALA A 17 -3.22 -0.68 -2.69
N ALA A 18 -3.69 -1.66 -1.90
CA ALA A 18 -2.83 -2.65 -1.25
C ALA A 18 -2.01 -3.47 -2.28
N TYR A 19 -2.64 -3.87 -3.38
CA TYR A 19 -1.97 -4.56 -4.48
C TYR A 19 -0.93 -3.66 -5.18
N GLY A 20 -1.23 -2.38 -5.36
CA GLY A 20 -0.27 -1.39 -5.87
C GLY A 20 0.97 -1.26 -4.97
N PHE A 21 0.79 -1.20 -3.65
CA PHE A 21 1.90 -1.20 -2.70
C PHE A 21 2.70 -2.50 -2.74
N TYR A 22 2.03 -3.64 -2.92
CA TYR A 22 2.69 -4.94 -3.08
C TYR A 22 3.57 -4.99 -4.34
N LEU A 23 3.05 -4.52 -5.48
CA LEU A 23 3.84 -4.44 -6.72
C LEU A 23 5.02 -3.48 -6.58
N LEU A 24 4.82 -2.34 -5.92
CA LEU A 24 5.89 -1.38 -5.63
C LEU A 24 6.96 -1.98 -4.71
N PHE A 25 6.56 -2.75 -3.70
CA PHE A 25 7.49 -3.51 -2.86
C PHE A 25 8.31 -4.50 -3.68
N LEU A 26 7.66 -5.31 -4.52
CA LEU A 26 8.35 -6.28 -5.39
C LEU A 26 9.32 -5.59 -6.35
N LEU A 27 8.93 -4.46 -6.93
CA LEU A 27 9.78 -3.67 -7.82
C LEU A 27 11.03 -3.16 -7.09
N LEU A 28 10.85 -2.55 -5.91
CA LEU A 28 11.95 -2.08 -5.08
C LEU A 28 12.83 -3.24 -4.62
N TRP A 29 12.24 -4.33 -4.19
CA TRP A 29 12.93 -5.53 -3.75
C TRP A 29 13.79 -6.13 -4.88
N ASP A 30 13.24 -6.31 -6.08
CA ASP A 30 14.00 -6.80 -7.25
C ASP A 30 15.14 -5.84 -7.61
N THR A 31 14.88 -4.53 -7.57
CA THR A 31 15.88 -3.50 -7.87
C THR A 31 17.01 -3.50 -6.84
N PHE A 32 16.68 -3.48 -5.55
CA PHE A 32 17.69 -3.47 -4.50
C PHE A 32 18.42 -4.81 -4.38
N LEU A 33 17.78 -5.95 -4.67
CA LEU A 33 18.45 -7.24 -4.71
C LEU A 33 19.59 -7.26 -5.75
N ARG A 34 19.42 -6.55 -6.88
CA ARG A 34 20.45 -6.41 -7.92
C ARG A 34 21.59 -5.48 -7.50
N ILE A 35 21.32 -4.50 -6.63
CA ILE A 35 22.31 -3.51 -6.16
C ILE A 35 23.05 -4.01 -4.91
N ASN A 36 22.30 -4.32 -3.86
CA ASN A 36 22.83 -4.74 -2.56
C ASN A 36 21.87 -5.72 -1.85
N ARG A 37 22.15 -7.02 -1.99
CA ARG A 37 21.35 -8.12 -1.43
C ARG A 37 21.09 -8.00 0.07
N THR A 38 22.07 -7.54 0.85
CA THR A 38 21.99 -7.52 2.32
C THR A 38 21.04 -6.43 2.81
N MET A 39 21.03 -5.28 2.14
CA MET A 39 20.16 -4.14 2.52
C MET A 39 18.87 -4.06 1.71
N ALA A 40 18.68 -4.92 0.72
CA ALA A 40 17.51 -4.89 -0.13
C ALA A 40 16.20 -5.00 0.65
N LEU A 41 16.20 -5.82 1.71
CA LEU A 41 15.01 -6.20 2.47
C LEU A 41 14.63 -5.06 3.40
N PRO A 42 15.52 -4.56 4.27
CA PRO A 42 15.19 -3.42 5.12
C PRO A 42 14.85 -2.16 4.33
N LEU A 43 15.48 -1.93 3.16
CA LEU A 43 15.17 -0.77 2.32
C LEU A 43 13.81 -0.87 1.63
N SER A 44 13.52 -1.97 0.94
CA SER A 44 12.23 -2.15 0.28
C SER A 44 11.09 -2.13 1.31
N LEU A 45 11.23 -2.89 2.39
CA LEU A 45 10.21 -2.96 3.45
C LEU A 45 10.05 -1.61 4.16
N GLY A 46 11.14 -0.91 4.45
CA GLY A 46 11.11 0.41 5.08
C GLY A 46 10.40 1.46 4.22
N ILE A 47 10.70 1.51 2.91
CA ILE A 47 10.07 2.43 1.96
C ILE A 47 8.59 2.09 1.80
N THR A 48 8.25 0.82 1.59
CA THR A 48 6.85 0.40 1.40
C THR A 48 6.03 0.62 2.68
N LEU A 49 6.56 0.27 3.86
CA LEU A 49 5.87 0.52 5.13
C LEU A 49 5.64 2.01 5.35
N SER A 50 6.63 2.86 5.07
CA SER A 50 6.49 4.32 5.21
C SER A 50 5.38 4.87 4.29
N LEU A 51 5.32 4.40 3.05
CA LEU A 51 4.27 4.75 2.09
C LEU A 51 2.89 4.27 2.52
N VAL A 52 2.79 3.03 3.02
CA VAL A 52 1.55 2.47 3.55
C VAL A 52 1.09 3.27 4.77
N LEU A 53 2.00 3.60 5.69
CA LEU A 53 1.70 4.40 6.87
C LEU A 53 1.23 5.81 6.47
N ALA A 54 1.94 6.47 5.56
CA ALA A 54 1.57 7.79 5.05
C ALA A 54 0.17 7.76 4.40
N THR A 55 -0.13 6.69 3.66
CA THR A 55 -1.44 6.50 3.02
C THR A 55 -2.54 6.26 4.05
N LEU A 56 -2.31 5.41 5.06
CA LEU A 56 -3.22 5.20 6.18
C LEU A 56 -3.47 6.49 6.95
N VAL A 57 -2.41 7.22 7.31
CA VAL A 57 -2.49 8.51 8.00
C VAL A 57 -3.25 9.52 7.15
N TYR A 58 -3.02 9.57 5.83
CA TYR A 58 -3.75 10.44 4.92
C TYR A 58 -5.24 10.09 4.86
N TYR A 59 -5.58 8.81 4.79
CA TYR A 59 -6.97 8.34 4.80
C TYR A 59 -7.67 8.64 6.14
N LEU A 60 -6.97 8.43 7.26
CA LEU A 60 -7.39 8.79 8.62
C LEU A 60 -7.68 10.29 8.73
N LYS A 61 -6.72 11.12 8.31
CA LYS A 61 -6.81 12.58 8.43
C LYS A 61 -7.89 13.18 7.54
N LYS A 62 -8.20 12.54 6.40
CA LYS A 62 -9.30 12.95 5.50
C LYS A 62 -10.69 12.47 5.91
N GLY A 63 -10.81 11.68 6.98
CA GLY A 63 -12.12 11.14 7.41
C GLY A 63 -12.78 10.26 6.33
N LYS A 64 -12.00 9.73 5.39
CA LYS A 64 -12.47 8.78 4.35
C LYS A 64 -12.29 7.32 4.77
N LEU A 65 -12.06 7.05 6.06
CA LEU A 65 -12.24 5.69 6.53
C LEU A 65 -13.74 5.38 6.57
N PRO A 66 -14.15 4.24 5.98
CA PRO A 66 -15.44 3.68 6.25
C PRO A 66 -15.43 3.21 7.71
N LEU A 67 -15.87 4.07 8.63
CA LEU A 67 -16.48 3.68 9.88
C LEU A 67 -18.00 3.84 9.70
#